data_AF-A0A3P6SJ35-F1
#
_entry.id   AF-A0A3P6SJ35-F1
#
_cell.length_a   1.000
_cell.length_b   1.000
_cell.length_c   1.000
_cell.angle_alpha   90.00
_cell.angle_beta   90.00
_cell.angle_gamma   90.00
#
_symmetry.space_group_name_H-M   'P 1'
#
loop_
_entity.id
_entity.type
_entity.pdbx_description
1 polymer ?
#
loop_
_entity_poly.entity_id
_entity_poly.type
_entity_poly.pdbx_seq_one_letter_code
_entity_poly.pdbx_strand_id
1 'polypeptide(L)'
;MDFIVTGASDGAVRLWAVKRNGRKTAVKLLDEVARTTVAPVSYCTGAAISRKTQDIVFVAYALPIGTLIATQFMVDIGSGDAVKKLTYQEISFLPAFVVSIATHIVSNGKCSILKHY
;
A
#
# COMPACT_ATOMS: atom_id res chain seq x y z
N MET A 1 4.68 -10.63 -8.51
CA MET A 1 3.35 -10.21 -9.00
C MET A 1 3.35 -8.68 -9.02
N ASP A 2 2.47 -8.03 -9.77
CA ASP A 2 2.34 -6.57 -9.69
C ASP A 2 1.10 -6.22 -8.85
N PHE A 3 1.08 -5.01 -8.28
CA PHE A 3 0.01 -4.57 -7.39
C PHE A 3 -0.47 -3.18 -7.78
N ILE A 4 -1.78 -2.95 -7.64
CA ILE A 4 -2.40 -1.64 -7.79
C ILE A 4 -3.14 -1.32 -6.50
N VAL A 5 -2.98 -0.08 -6.03
CA VAL A 5 -3.80 0.48 -4.96
C VAL A 5 -4.72 1.52 -5.59
N THR A 6 -6.01 1.47 -5.26
CA THR A 6 -6.98 2.49 -5.69
C THR A 6 -7.74 3.02 -4.49
N GLY A 7 -7.79 4.35 -4.37
CA GLY A 7 -8.77 5.07 -3.57
C GLY A 7 -9.96 5.45 -4.43
N ALA A 8 -11.17 5.39 -3.88
CA ALA A 8 -12.40 5.71 -4.58
C ALA A 8 -13.18 6.83 -3.88
N SER A 9 -14.07 7.47 -4.64
CA SER A 9 -14.94 8.54 -4.13
C SER A 9 -15.97 8.07 -3.11
N ASP A 10 -16.21 6.76 -3.00
CA ASP A 10 -17.04 6.12 -1.98
C ASP A 10 -16.30 5.85 -0.66
N GLY A 11 -15.06 6.34 -0.53
CA GLY A 11 -14.22 6.10 0.66
C GLY A 11 -13.54 4.73 0.69
N ALA A 12 -13.70 3.90 -0.36
CA ALA A 12 -13.05 2.60 -0.41
C ALA A 12 -11.59 2.73 -0.83
N VAL A 13 -10.71 2.01 -0.13
CA VAL A 13 -9.32 1.75 -0.51
C VAL A 13 -9.22 0.28 -0.85
N ARG A 14 -8.76 -0.04 -2.04
CA ARG A 14 -8.71 -1.41 -2.56
C ARG A 14 -7.29 -1.76 -2.99
N LEU A 15 -6.88 -2.98 -2.66
CA LEU A 15 -5.63 -3.58 -3.11
C LEU A 15 -5.93 -4.62 -4.18
N TRP A 16 -5.30 -4.50 -5.33
CA TRP A 16 -5.48 -5.38 -6.47
C TRP A 16 -4.19 -6.11 -6.81
N ALA A 17 -4.34 -7.39 -7.10
CA ALA A 17 -3.34 -8.25 -7.67
C ALA A 17 -3.37 -8.11 -9.19
N VAL A 18 -2.21 -7.90 -9.82
CA VAL A 18 -2.07 -7.83 -11.27
C VAL A 18 -1.09 -8.90 -11.74
N LYS A 19 -1.54 -9.73 -12.67
CA LYS A 19 -0.74 -10.79 -13.27
C LYS A 19 -0.82 -10.71 -14.78
N ARG A 20 0.34 -10.57 -15.43
CA ARG A 20 0.45 -10.66 -16.88
C ARG A 20 0.56 -12.12 -17.30
N ASN A 21 -0.28 -12.52 -18.25
CA ASN A 21 -0.24 -13.83 -18.89
C ASN A 21 -0.10 -13.64 -20.40
N GLY A 22 1.15 -13.51 -20.87
CA GLY A 22 1.48 -13.13 -22.24
C GLY A 22 0.97 -11.74 -22.60
N ARG A 23 -0.04 -11.68 -23.50
CA ARG A 23 -0.69 -10.44 -23.94
C ARG A 23 -1.91 -10.02 -23.11
N LYS A 24 -2.39 -10.88 -22.20
CA LYS A 24 -3.54 -10.57 -21.34
C LYS A 24 -3.05 -10.16 -19.95
N THR A 25 -3.75 -9.21 -19.34
CA THR A 25 -3.55 -8.81 -17.94
C THR A 25 -4.77 -9.25 -17.15
N ALA A 26 -4.56 -10.07 -16.14
CA ALA A 26 -5.58 -10.44 -15.17
C ALA A 26 -5.45 -9.56 -13.94
N VAL A 27 -6.57 -9.03 -13.46
CA VAL A 27 -6.65 -8.23 -12.24
C VAL A 27 -7.62 -8.91 -11.27
N LYS A 28 -7.23 -9.05 -10.01
CA LYS A 28 -8.02 -9.67 -8.95
C LYS A 28 -8.04 -8.74 -7.74
N LEU A 29 -9.22 -8.49 -7.15
CA LEU A 29 -9.31 -7.81 -5.87
C LEU A 29 -8.71 -8.72 -4.79
N LEU A 30 -7.70 -8.24 -4.07
CA LEU A 30 -7.11 -8.97 -2.95
C LEU A 30 -7.79 -8.64 -1.64
N ASP A 31 -8.00 -7.36 -1.37
CA ASP A 31 -8.61 -6.87 -0.14
C ASP A 31 -9.27 -5.51 -0.37
N GLU A 32 -10.38 -5.29 0.34
CA GLU A 32 -10.86 -3.94 0.63
C GLU A 32 -10.12 -3.44 1.87
N VAL A 33 -8.98 -2.78 1.63
CA VAL A 33 -8.06 -2.28 2.66
C VAL A 33 -8.81 -1.47 3.71
N ALA A 34 -9.71 -0.60 3.27
CA ALA A 34 -10.59 0.16 4.13
C ALA A 34 -11.86 0.59 3.39
N ARG A 35 -12.91 0.85 4.17
CA ARG A 35 -14.09 1.60 3.74
C ARG A 35 -14.34 2.71 4.73
N THR A 36 -13.92 3.92 4.39
CA THR A 36 -13.98 5.06 5.30
C THR A 36 -15.33 5.76 5.19
N THR A 37 -15.85 6.25 6.32
CA THR A 37 -17.05 7.11 6.33
C THR A 37 -16.74 8.54 5.87
N VAL A 38 -15.45 8.89 5.83
CA VAL A 38 -14.93 10.16 5.33
C VAL A 38 -14.46 9.95 3.89
N ALA A 39 -15.09 10.63 2.94
CA ALA A 39 -14.82 10.50 1.51
C ALA A 39 -14.66 11.88 0.84
N PRO A 40 -13.92 11.98 -0.28
CA PRO A 40 -13.16 10.91 -0.93
C PRO A 40 -11.87 10.57 -0.18
N VAL A 41 -11.26 9.43 -0.52
CA VAL A 41 -9.85 9.19 -0.18
C VAL A 41 -9.02 10.21 -0.95
N SER A 42 -8.31 11.10 -0.26
CA SER A 42 -7.57 12.20 -0.89
C SER A 42 -6.40 11.69 -1.73
N TYR A 43 -5.70 10.67 -1.22
CA TYR A 43 -4.59 10.04 -1.92
C TYR A 43 -4.35 8.63 -1.40
N CYS A 44 -3.84 7.75 -2.25
CA CYS A 44 -3.35 6.44 -1.86
C CYS A 44 -2.07 6.08 -2.62
N THR A 45 -1.22 5.28 -2.01
CA THR A 45 0.02 4.78 -2.60
C THR A 45 0.31 3.38 -2.08
N GLY A 46 1.23 2.69 -2.75
CA GLY A 46 1.71 1.41 -2.26
C GLY A 46 3.11 1.09 -2.74
N ALA A 47 3.74 0.17 -2.03
CA ALA A 47 5.05 -0.37 -2.39
C ALA A 47 5.07 -1.87 -2.07
N ALA A 48 5.79 -2.66 -2.86
CA ALA A 48 5.86 -4.10 -2.67
C ALA A 48 7.31 -4.59 -2.59
N ILE A 49 7.56 -5.57 -1.72
CA ILE A 49 8.81 -6.32 -1.60
C ILE A 49 8.52 -7.74 -2.02
N SER A 50 9.18 -8.23 -3.07
CA SER A 50 9.04 -9.64 -3.43
C SER A 50 9.96 -10.54 -2.61
N ARG A 51 9.43 -11.65 -2.11
CA ARG A 51 10.22 -12.74 -1.50
C ARG A 51 9.92 -14.06 -2.21
N LYS A 52 10.66 -15.12 -1.85
CA LYS A 52 10.57 -16.43 -2.54
C LYS A 52 9.16 -17.02 -2.59
N THR A 53 8.38 -16.91 -1.51
CA THR A 53 7.06 -17.52 -1.38
C THR A 53 5.93 -16.51 -1.19
N GLN A 54 6.27 -15.30 -0.73
CA GLN A 54 5.29 -14.27 -0.36
C GLN A 54 5.79 -12.90 -0.79
N ASP A 55 4.89 -12.09 -1.32
CA ASP A 55 5.13 -10.66 -1.53
C ASP A 55 4.63 -9.89 -0.28
N ILE A 56 5.39 -8.91 0.19
CA ILE A 56 4.95 -7.97 1.24
C ILE A 56 4.53 -6.69 0.55
N VAL A 57 3.27 -6.28 0.73
CA VAL A 57 2.72 -5.06 0.13
C VAL A 57 2.35 -4.07 1.21
N PHE A 58 2.86 -2.84 1.10
CA PHE A 58 2.49 -1.72 1.93
C PHE A 58 1.48 -0.86 1.16
N VAL A 59 0.40 -0.49 1.83
CA VAL A 59 -0.62 0.43 1.33
C VAL A 59 -0.69 1.59 2.30
N ALA A 60 -0.57 2.81 1.79
CA ALA A 60 -0.80 4.01 2.59
C ALA A 60 -1.87 4.88 1.92
N TYR A 61 -2.73 5.50 2.72
CA TYR A 61 -3.77 6.39 2.22
C TYR A 61 -4.05 7.52 3.21
N ALA A 62 -4.39 8.68 2.66
CA ALA A 62 -4.72 9.88 3.42
C ALA A 62 -6.19 10.24 3.27
N LEU A 63 -6.78 10.66 4.39
CA LEU A 63 -8.13 11.17 4.48
C LEU A 63 -8.12 12.71 4.63
N PRO A 64 -9.12 13.42 4.10
CA PRO A 64 -9.17 14.87 4.14
C PRO A 64 -9.31 15.45 5.56
N ILE A 65 -9.66 14.61 6.54
CA ILE A 65 -9.74 14.97 7.97
C ILE A 65 -8.38 15.07 8.67
N GLY A 66 -7.28 14.90 7.93
CA GLY A 66 -5.94 14.97 8.52
C GLY A 66 -5.46 13.66 9.10
N THR A 67 -5.78 12.54 8.45
CA THR A 67 -5.35 11.20 8.89
C THR A 67 -4.61 10.50 7.78
N LEU A 68 -3.43 9.96 8.08
CA LEU A 68 -2.66 9.07 7.21
C LEU A 68 -2.60 7.69 7.86
N ILE A 69 -3.00 6.68 7.11
CA ILE A 69 -3.03 5.29 7.58
C ILE A 69 -2.14 4.46 6.67
N ALA A 70 -1.35 3.58 7.26
CA ALA A 70 -0.51 2.62 6.55
C ALA A 70 -0.85 1.19 6.98
N THR A 71 -0.91 0.27 6.02
CA THR A 71 -1.25 -1.13 6.22
C THR A 71 -0.29 -2.02 5.45
N GLN A 72 0.23 -3.05 6.10
CA GLN A 72 1.02 -4.11 5.48
C GLN A 72 0.14 -5.32 5.17
N PHE A 73 0.37 -5.91 4.00
CA PHE A 73 -0.20 -7.16 3.55
C PHE A 73 0.92 -8.17 3.29
N MET A 74 0.71 -9.43 3.68
CA MET A 74 1.49 -10.55 3.17
C MET A 74 0.63 -11.30 2.16
N VAL A 75 1.09 -11.39 0.92
CA VAL A 75 0.36 -11.99 -0.21
C VAL A 75 1.09 -13.26 -0.64
N ASP A 76 0.38 -14.38 -0.71
CA ASP A 76 0.94 -15.64 -1.22
C ASP A 76 1.06 -15.59 -2.74
N ILE A 77 2.25 -15.91 -3.27
CA ILE A 77 2.51 -15.83 -4.71
C ILE A 77 1.80 -16.95 -5.49
N GLY A 78 1.61 -18.12 -4.85
CA GLY A 78 0.99 -19.29 -5.45
C GLY A 78 -0.51 -19.10 -5.63
N SER A 79 -1.22 -18.69 -4.57
CA SER A 79 -2.66 -18.48 -4.61
C SER A 79 -3.06 -17.08 -5.09
N GLY A 80 -2.17 -16.09 -4.94
CA GLY A 80 -2.50 -14.69 -5.20
C GLY A 80 -3.60 -14.20 -4.28
N ASP A 81 -3.57 -14.60 -3.00
CA ASP A 81 -4.48 -14.14 -1.95
C ASP A 81 -3.71 -13.36 -0.88
N ALA A 82 -4.38 -12.38 -0.28
CA ALA A 82 -3.89 -11.73 0.93
C ALA A 82 -4.04 -12.69 2.11
N VAL A 83 -2.93 -13.00 2.79
CA VAL A 83 -2.86 -14.00 3.86
C VAL A 83 -2.77 -13.36 5.24
N LYS A 84 -2.26 -12.13 5.33
CA LYS A 84 -2.20 -11.37 6.58
C LYS A 84 -2.28 -9.88 6.34
N LYS A 85 -2.99 -9.18 7.21
CA LYS A 85 -3.12 -7.72 7.25
C LYS A 85 -2.59 -7.22 8.60
N LEU A 86 -1.76 -6.19 8.57
CA LEU A 86 -1.26 -5.50 9.76
C LEU A 86 -1.36 -3.99 9.52
N THR A 87 -2.24 -3.32 10.24
CA THR A 87 -2.34 -1.85 10.20
C THR A 87 -1.30 -1.26 11.14
N TYR A 88 -0.44 -0.39 10.61
CA TYR A 88 0.48 0.41 11.40
C TYR A 88 -0.25 1.57 12.07
N GLN A 89 0.46 2.27 12.95
CA GLN A 89 -0.09 3.42 13.66
C GLN A 89 -0.59 4.50 12.68
N GLU A 90 -1.73 5.08 13.02
CA GLU A 90 -2.30 6.22 12.31
C GLU A 90 -1.54 7.50 12.67
N ILE A 91 -1.26 8.32 11.66
CA ILE A 91 -0.65 9.63 11.85
C ILE A 91 -1.74 10.69 11.67
N SER A 92 -1.97 11.46 12.72
CA SER A 92 -2.90 12.59 12.70
C SER A 92 -2.16 13.90 12.46
N PHE A 93 -2.75 14.76 11.65
CA PHE A 93 -2.31 16.12 11.36
C PHE A 93 -3.55 17.03 11.23
N LEU A 94 -3.33 18.34 11.09
CA LEU A 94 -4.45 19.25 10.83
C LEU A 94 -5.15 18.86 9.51
N PRO A 95 -6.48 19.00 9.39
CA PRO A 95 -7.19 18.72 8.16
C PRO A 95 -6.51 19.41 6.96
N ALA A 96 -6.10 18.60 5.99
CA ALA A 96 -5.38 19.07 4.82
C ALA A 96 -5.67 18.19 3.61
N PHE A 97 -5.65 18.80 2.43
CA PHE A 97 -5.72 18.08 1.17
C PHE A 97 -4.33 17.55 0.81
N VAL A 98 -4.11 16.26 1.07
CA VAL A 98 -2.87 15.58 0.70
C VAL A 98 -2.84 15.34 -0.80
N VAL A 99 -1.90 15.99 -1.49
CA VAL A 99 -1.74 15.89 -2.95
C VAL A 99 -0.81 14.77 -3.39
N SER A 100 0.02 14.24 -2.48
CA SER A 100 0.95 13.15 -2.78
C SER A 100 1.40 12.42 -1.52
N ILE A 101 1.56 11.10 -1.64
CA ILE A 101 2.20 10.23 -0.65
C ILE A 101 3.22 9.39 -1.40
N ALA A 102 4.47 9.42 -0.95
CA ALA A 102 5.52 8.53 -1.44
C ALA A 102 5.79 7.44 -0.40
N THR A 103 5.90 6.20 -0.85
CA THR A 103 6.33 5.08 0.00
C THR A 103 7.75 4.69 -0.41
N HIS A 104 8.67 4.72 0.55
CA HIS A 104 10.05 4.30 0.36
C HIS A 104 10.36 3.14 1.30
N ILE A 105 10.94 2.07 0.74
CA ILE A 105 11.32 0.89 1.50
C ILE A 105 12.80 0.98 1.81
N VAL A 106 13.12 1.18 3.09
CA VAL A 106 14.51 1.17 3.55
C VAL A 106 14.92 -0.28 3.81
N SER A 107 15.77 -0.84 2.95
CA SER A 107 16.47 -2.08 3.27
C SER A 107 17.64 -1.76 4.18
N ASN A 108 17.75 -2.43 5.33
CA ASN A 108 18.95 -2.40 6.17
C ASN A 108 20.11 -3.15 5.49
N GLY A 109 20.60 -2.64 4.35
CA GLY A 109 22.00 -2.82 3.99
C GLY A 109 22.83 -2.04 5.00
N LYS A 110 23.95 -2.61 5.48
CA LYS A 110 24.83 -1.98 6.49
C LYS A 110 24.94 -0.47 6.23
N CYS A 111 24.43 0.33 7.17
CA CYS A 111 24.65 1.76 7.20
C CYS A 111 26.15 1.98 7.49
N SER A 112 26.97 2.06 6.46
CA SER A 112 28.31 2.63 6.60
C SER A 112 28.10 4.14 6.67
N ILE A 113 28.09 4.67 7.89
CA ILE A 113 28.22 6.11 8.11
C ILE A 113 29.54 6.53 7.47
N LEU A 114 29.46 7.16 6.30
CA LEU A 114 30.60 7.92 5.74
C LEU A 114 30.78 9.12 6.66
N LYS A 115 31.68 8.98 7.64
CA LYS A 115 32.26 10.13 8.33
C LYS A 115 33.16 10.83 7.31
N HIS A 116 32.70 11.95 6.77
CA HIS A 116 33.62 12.90 6.15
C HIS A 116 34.45 13.54 7.28
N TYR A 117 35.75 13.25 7.26
CA TYR A 117 36.79 14.03 7.94
C TYR A 117 37.12 15.26 7.10
#